data_AF-A0A0C3DK72-F1
#
_entry.id   AF-A0A0C3DK72-F1
#
_cell.length_a   1.000
_cell.length_b   1.000
_cell.length_c   1.000
_cell.angle_alpha   90.00
_cell.angle_beta   90.00
_cell.angle_gamma   90.00
#
_symmetry.space_group_name_H-M   'P 1'
#
loop_
_entity.id
_entity.type
_entity.pdbx_description
1 polymer ?
#
loop_
_entity_poly.entity_id
_entity_poly.type
_entity_poly.pdbx_seq_one_letter_code
_entity_poly.pdbx_strand_id
1 'polypeptide(L)'
;MGNSKSKTQIIGENDVVVFLVGPAGSGKSTVINLMRVVDNDERANRANRKLDPSTKEVQAWRYTLQQISYNIVLVDTPSFLTGHNFDAEGIMRQWIQASKEMP
;
A
#
# COMPACT_ATOMS: atom_id res chain seq x y z
N MET A 1 -8.26 -21.09 -8.45
CA MET A 1 -8.74 -19.71 -8.60
C MET A 1 -8.96 -19.10 -7.22
N GLY A 2 -7.98 -18.37 -6.70
CA GLY A 2 -8.12 -17.62 -5.45
C GLY A 2 -8.36 -16.16 -5.79
N ASN A 3 -9.55 -15.65 -5.47
CA ASN A 3 -9.93 -14.26 -5.72
C ASN A 3 -9.13 -13.36 -4.74
N SER A 4 -8.03 -12.77 -5.20
CA SER A 4 -7.25 -11.80 -4.40
C SER A 4 -8.06 -10.51 -4.34
N LYS A 5 -8.96 -10.40 -3.35
CA LYS A 5 -9.53 -9.11 -2.97
C LYS A 5 -8.39 -8.29 -2.39
N SER A 6 -7.89 -7.32 -3.17
CA SER A 6 -7.06 -6.24 -2.63
C SER A 6 -7.87 -5.57 -1.52
N LYS A 7 -7.38 -5.68 -0.29
CA LYS A 7 -8.09 -5.16 0.88
C LYS A 7 -7.69 -3.68 1.02
N THR A 8 -8.13 -2.85 0.09
CA THR A 8 -8.05 -1.39 0.24
C THR A 8 -8.95 -1.00 1.41
N GLN A 9 -8.37 -0.45 2.48
CA GLN A 9 -9.18 0.28 3.45
C GLN A 9 -9.69 1.54 2.75
N ILE A 10 -10.98 1.86 2.94
CA ILE A 10 -11.63 3.08 2.41
C ILE A 10 -10.76 4.29 2.76
N ILE A 11 -10.35 5.08 1.77
CA ILE A 11 -9.54 6.30 1.96
C ILE A 11 -10.49 7.44 2.30
N GLY A 12 -10.23 8.15 3.40
CA GLY A 12 -11.07 9.26 3.85
C GLY A 12 -10.64 10.58 3.21
N GLU A 13 -11.54 11.56 3.16
CA GLU A 13 -11.28 12.89 2.59
C GLU A 13 -10.11 13.63 3.27
N ASN A 14 -9.86 13.35 4.55
CA ASN A 14 -8.80 13.97 5.34
C ASN A 14 -7.52 13.14 5.45
N ASP A 15 -7.44 12.01 4.74
CA ASP A 15 -6.26 11.16 4.77
C ASP A 15 -5.15 11.73 3.87
N VAL A 16 -3.92 11.72 4.38
CA VAL A 16 -2.73 12.00 3.56
C VAL A 16 -2.25 10.70 2.93
N VAL A 17 -2.37 10.60 1.61
CA VAL A 17 -1.96 9.41 0.86
C VAL A 17 -0.53 9.55 0.35
N VAL A 18 0.33 8.59 0.71
CA VAL A 18 1.75 8.56 0.31
C VAL A 18 2.03 7.30 -0.50
N PHE A 19 2.37 7.48 -1.77
CA PHE A 19 2.77 6.39 -2.65
C PHE A 19 4.27 6.12 -2.54
N LEU A 20 4.64 4.88 -2.26
CA LEU A 20 6.04 4.45 -2.31
C LEU A 20 6.33 3.91 -3.70
N VAL A 21 7.15 4.61 -4.48
CA VAL A 21 7.46 4.29 -5.88
C VAL A 21 8.97 4.04 -6.03
N GLY A 22 9.35 3.06 -6.85
CA GLY A 22 10.75 2.73 -7.08
C GLY A 22 10.98 1.36 -7.72
N PRO A 23 12.24 1.06 -8.11
CA PRO A 23 12.61 -0.21 -8.72
C PRO A 23 12.33 -1.42 -7.84
N ALA A 24 12.35 -2.61 -8.43
CA ALA A 24 12.33 -3.85 -7.67
C ALA A 24 13.54 -3.90 -6.72
N GLY A 25 13.31 -4.37 -5.49
CA GLY A 25 14.37 -4.45 -4.47
C GLY A 25 14.73 -3.12 -3.78
N SER A 26 14.08 -2.00 -4.09
CA SER A 26 14.40 -0.69 -3.47
C SER A 26 13.93 -0.54 -2.01
N GLY A 27 13.34 -1.57 -1.40
CA GLY A 27 12.93 -1.57 0.00
C GLY A 27 11.59 -0.87 0.31
N LYS A 28 10.74 -0.60 -0.68
CA LYS A 28 9.40 0.03 -0.48
C LYS A 28 8.59 -0.68 0.61
N SER A 29 8.40 -1.98 0.46
CA SER A 29 7.67 -2.81 1.42
C SER A 29 8.36 -2.89 2.78
N THR A 30 9.69 -2.75 2.83
CA THR A 30 10.46 -2.65 4.09
C THR A 30 10.11 -1.39 4.86
N VAL A 31 9.98 -0.24 4.19
CA VAL A 31 9.57 1.03 4.83
C VAL A 31 8.19 0.89 5.49
N ILE A 32 7.25 0.24 4.82
CA ILE A 32 5.91 0.01 5.36
C ILE A 32 5.97 -0.90 6.59
N ASN A 33 6.77 -1.97 6.55
CA ASN A 33 6.95 -2.84 7.71
C ASN A 33 7.55 -2.09 8.91
N LEU A 34 8.51 -1.20 8.69
CA LEU A 34 9.05 -0.35 9.76
C LEU A 34 7.98 0.54 10.36
N MET A 35 7.12 1.14 9.54
CA MET A 35 6.01 1.97 10.04
C MET A 35 5.00 1.18 10.88
N ARG A 36 4.72 -0.08 10.54
CA ARG A 36 3.86 -0.94 11.38
C ARG A 36 4.44 -1.23 12.76
N VAL A 37 5.77 -1.35 12.86
CA VAL A 37 6.43 -1.53 14.16
C VAL A 37 6.32 -0.25 14.99
N VAL A 38 6.42 0.91 14.35
CA VAL A 38 6.35 2.23 15.03
C VAL A 38 4.92 2.58 15.47
N ASP A 39 3.90 2.19 14.70
CA ASP A 39 2.49 2.52 14.98
C ASP A 39 1.90 1.74 16.18
N ASN A 40 2.64 0.81 16.78
CA ASN A 40 2.22 0.01 17.95
C ASN A 40 0.82 -0.65 17.81
N ASP A 41 0.35 -0.86 16.58
CA ASP A 41 -0.94 -1.46 16.34
C ASP A 41 -0.83 -2.99 16.55
N GLU A 42 -1.26 -3.47 17.71
CA GLU A 42 -1.34 -4.90 17.99
C GLU A 42 -2.24 -5.66 17.00
N ARG A 43 -3.11 -4.98 16.24
CA ARG A 43 -3.89 -5.59 15.13
C ARG A 43 -3.05 -5.80 13.88
N ALA A 44 -2.00 -5.00 13.65
CA ALA A 44 -1.06 -5.18 12.55
C ALA A 44 -0.19 -6.44 12.71
N ASN A 45 0.05 -6.89 13.95
CA ASN A 45 0.75 -8.15 14.24
C ASN A 45 0.02 -9.42 13.74
N ARG A 46 -1.28 -9.34 13.41
CA ARG A 46 -2.02 -10.49 12.82
C ARG A 46 -1.97 -10.55 11.30
N ALA A 47 -1.45 -9.51 10.64
CA ALA A 47 -1.26 -9.50 9.19
C ALA A 47 0.14 -9.98 8.80
N ASN A 48 0.51 -11.18 9.25
CA ASN A 48 1.64 -11.97 8.72
C ASN A 48 1.32 -12.48 7.30
N ARG A 49 0.89 -11.60 6.41
CA ARG A 49 0.84 -11.88 4.98
C ARG A 49 2.25 -11.70 4.46
N LYS A 50 2.94 -12.82 4.19
CA LYS A 50 4.15 -12.89 3.36
C LYS A 50 3.98 -11.89 2.20
N LEU A 51 4.79 -10.83 2.21
CA LEU A 51 4.87 -9.92 1.09
C LEU A 51 5.68 -10.66 0.01
N ASP A 52 5.08 -10.77 -1.17
CA ASP A 52 5.75 -11.31 -2.35
C ASP A 52 6.92 -10.38 -2.69
N PRO A 53 8.16 -10.88 -2.85
CA PRO A 53 9.31 -10.06 -3.25
C PRO A 53 9.10 -9.27 -4.55
N SER A 54 8.05 -9.61 -5.30
CA SER A 54 7.53 -8.84 -6.41
C SER A 54 6.10 -8.38 -6.11
N THR A 55 5.93 -7.19 -5.51
CA THR A 55 4.60 -6.57 -5.41
C THR A 55 4.03 -6.41 -6.82
N LYS A 56 2.98 -7.16 -7.15
CA LYS A 56 2.25 -7.09 -8.43
C LYS A 56 0.90 -6.37 -8.31
N GLU A 57 0.49 -6.07 -7.07
CA GLU A 57 -0.78 -5.45 -6.74
C GLU A 57 -0.54 -4.22 -5.87
N VAL A 58 -1.36 -3.18 -6.00
CA VAL A 58 -1.32 -2.02 -5.10
C VAL A 58 -1.90 -2.41 -3.75
N GLN A 59 -1.20 -2.09 -2.67
CA GLN A 59 -1.64 -2.35 -1.31
C GLN A 59 -1.56 -1.07 -0.49
N ALA A 60 -2.54 -0.82 0.37
CA ALA A 60 -2.61 0.40 1.17
C ALA A 60 -2.90 0.10 2.64
N TRP A 61 -2.28 0.86 3.53
CA TRP A 61 -2.47 0.77 4.99
C TRP A 61 -2.62 2.17 5.57
N ARG A 62 -3.67 2.35 6.38
CA ARG A 62 -3.90 3.55 7.16
C ARG A 62 -3.18 3.44 8.50
N TYR A 63 -2.52 4.51 8.90
CA TYR A 63 -1.81 4.70 10.17
C TYR A 63 -2.38 5.92 10.88
N THR A 64 -2.64 5.79 12.18
CA THR A 64 -3.15 6.87 13.02
C THR A 64 -2.10 7.23 14.06
N LEU A 65 -1.24 8.17 13.70
CA LEU A 65 -0.17 8.63 14.58
C LEU A 65 -0.75 9.62 15.60
N GLN A 66 -0.62 9.32 16.89
CA GLN A 66 -1.19 10.14 17.99
C GLN A 66 -0.74 11.62 17.99
N GLN A 67 0.36 11.93 17.32
CA GLN A 67 0.97 13.26 17.29
C GLN A 67 0.49 14.15 16.14
N ILE A 68 -0.29 13.61 15.19
CA ILE A 68 -0.84 14.35 14.05
C ILE A 68 -2.35 14.16 13.94
N SER A 69 -3.06 15.19 13.47
CA SER A 69 -4.52 15.20 13.42
C SER A 69 -5.14 14.53 12.18
N TYR A 70 -4.31 13.95 11.32
CA TYR A 70 -4.71 13.30 10.08
C TYR A 70 -4.14 11.89 10.02
N ASN A 71 -4.87 10.97 9.37
CA ASN A 71 -4.32 9.64 9.13
C ASN A 71 -3.37 9.70 7.93
N ILE A 72 -2.38 8.82 7.95
CA ILE A 72 -1.48 8.62 6.81
C ILE A 72 -1.84 7.28 6.17
N VAL A 73 -2.08 7.27 4.86
CA VAL A 73 -2.27 6.06 4.08
C VAL A 73 -1.01 5.80 3.27
N LEU A 74 -0.22 4.80 3.66
CA LEU A 74 0.94 4.36 2.88
C LEU A 74 0.51 3.35 1.83
N VAL A 75 0.88 3.60 0.58
CA VAL A 75 0.55 2.76 -0.57
C VAL A 75 1.82 2.09 -1.09
N ASP A 76 1.92 0.77 -0.95
CA ASP A 76 2.95 -0.03 -1.64
C ASP A 76 2.54 -0.19 -3.10
N THR A 77 3.45 0.18 -3.99
CA THR A 77 3.21 0.12 -5.42
C THR A 77 4.00 -1.02 -6.05
N PRO A 78 3.47 -1.60 -7.14
CA PRO A 78 4.26 -2.47 -7.98
C PRO A 78 5.55 -1.81 -8.47
N SER A 79 6.57 -2.63 -8.72
CA SER A 79 7.87 -2.11 -9.13
C SER A 79 7.86 -1.64 -10.59
N PHE A 80 8.34 -0.43 -10.85
CA PHE A 80 8.32 0.21 -12.17
C PHE A 80 9.39 -0.32 -13.15
N LEU A 81 10.23 -1.25 -12.72
CA LEU A 81 11.41 -1.75 -13.46
C LEU A 81 11.44 -3.29 -13.50
N THR A 82 10.32 -3.93 -13.79
CA THR A 82 10.20 -5.39 -13.88
C THR A 82 9.98 -5.85 -15.32
N GLY A 83 10.99 -5.73 -16.19
CA GLY A 83 10.95 -6.24 -17.56
C GLY A 83 9.86 -5.64 -18.46
N HIS A 84 9.95 -5.89 -19.77
CA HIS A 84 9.14 -5.21 -20.79
C HIS A 84 7.62 -5.50 -20.77
N ASN A 85 7.10 -6.30 -19.84
CA ASN A 85 5.72 -6.84 -19.90
C ASN A 85 4.85 -6.55 -18.66
N PHE A 86 5.22 -5.58 -17.80
CA PHE A 86 4.46 -5.27 -16.59
C PHE A 86 4.06 -3.79 -16.53
N ASP A 87 2.75 -3.53 -16.63
CA ASP A 87 2.17 -2.17 -16.62
C ASP A 87 1.88 -1.70 -15.19
N ALA A 88 2.94 -1.32 -14.46
CA ALA A 88 2.81 -0.77 -13.12
C ALA A 88 1.96 0.52 -13.09
N GLU A 89 2.08 1.35 -14.13
CA GLU A 89 1.36 2.62 -14.22
C GLU A 89 -0.14 2.41 -14.38
N GLY A 90 -0.56 1.53 -15.30
CA GLY A 90 -1.97 1.19 -15.52
C GLY A 90 -2.61 0.59 -14.27
N ILE A 91 -1.90 -0.30 -13.57
CA ILE A 91 -2.38 -0.87 -12.30
C ILE A 91 -2.60 0.24 -11.25
N MET A 92 -1.68 1.20 -11.12
CA MET A 92 -1.86 2.31 -10.18
C MET A 92 -3.02 3.24 -10.58
N ARG A 93 -3.16 3.55 -11.88
CA ARG A 93 -4.26 4.41 -12.37
C ARG A 93 -5.62 3.78 -12.07
N GLN A 94 -5.77 2.48 -12.32
CA GLN A 94 -7.00 1.74 -12.00
C GLN A 94 -7.29 1.78 -10.50
N TRP A 95 -6.28 1.58 -9.66
CA TRP A 95 -6.46 1.64 -8.21
C TRP A 95 -6.87 3.03 -7.72
N ILE A 96 -6.26 4.10 -8.25
CA ILE A 96 -6.61 5.48 -7.88
C ILE A 96 -8.07 5.79 -8.27
N GLN A 97 -8.50 5.37 -9.46
CA GLN A 97 -9.88 5.58 -9.93
C GLN A 97 -10.87 4.84 -9.04
N ALA A 98 -10.64 3.55 -8.79
CA ALA A 98 -11.50 2.74 -7.93
C ALA A 98 -11.56 3.28 -6.48
N SER A 99 -10.47 3.89 -5.99
CA SER A 99 -10.42 4.46 -4.64
C SER A 99 -11.16 5.79 -4.51
N LYS A 100 -11.43 6.51 -5.61
CA LYS A 100 -12.25 7.72 -5.63
C LYS A 100 -13.74 7.44 -5.62
N GLU A 101 -14.13 6.23 -5.99
CA GLU A 101 -15.54 5.80 -6.11
C GLU A 101 -16.05 5.10 -4.85
N MET A 102 -15.21 4.94 -3.82
CA MET A 102 -15.60 4.36 -2.53
C MET A 102 -16.17 5.46 -1.62
N PRO A 103 -17.46 5.36 -1.23
CA PRO A 103 -18.13 6.35 -0.37
C PRO A 103 -17.62 6.33 1.07
#